data_AF-A0A7C3GE92-F1
#
_entry.id   AF-A0A7C3GE92-F1
#
_cell.length_a   1.000
_cell.length_b   1.000
_cell.length_c   1.000
_cell.angle_alpha   90.00
_cell.angle_beta   90.00
_cell.angle_gamma   90.00
#
_symmetry.space_group_name_H-M   'P 1'
#
loop_
_entity.id
_entity.type
_entity.pdbx_description
1 polymer ?
#
loop_
_entity_poly.entity_id
_entity_poly.type
_entity_poly.pdbx_seq_one_letter_code
_entity_poly.pdbx_strand_id
1 'polypeptide(L)'
;MDFLRVMVVALRETGYGLAYCGWKNEGLAGPRGEPFVPPEYEGPHKMALLLENARWPIHAAVARTDLVRAAGGFEQDLDLGEDFLLWLEVCARTRIVRVPRVLAHYRHHRDGHLASASAPWALSHLEAQRRFLRRHPEIRDRLGRRAVRRIVYGELRRRAYVAYWGRDLCSARRLFRRLLAAGYLRRGDLRRMLPALLPEPVHQWMVGMADRRGAVSA
;
A
#
# COMPACT_ATOMS: atom_id res chain seq x y z
N MET A 1 11.66 25.82 7.00
CA MET A 1 12.44 24.56 7.05
C MET A 1 12.65 24.10 5.61
N ASP A 2 13.88 23.83 5.21
CA ASP A 2 14.24 23.50 3.82
C ASP A 2 14.32 21.97 3.65
N PHE A 3 13.26 21.38 3.08
CA PHE A 3 13.16 19.93 2.81
C PHE A 3 14.38 19.43 2.04
N LEU A 4 14.71 20.06 0.91
CA LEU A 4 15.78 19.59 0.03
C LEU A 4 17.13 19.59 0.73
N ARG A 5 17.46 20.67 1.45
CA ARG A 5 18.72 20.73 2.19
C ARG A 5 18.85 19.58 3.19
N VAL A 6 17.84 19.34 4.02
CA VAL A 6 17.90 18.28 5.04
C VAL A 6 18.03 16.90 4.39
N MET A 7 17.25 16.62 3.34
CA MET A 7 17.27 15.32 2.66
C MET A 7 18.59 15.07 1.92
N VAL A 8 19.15 16.10 1.26
CA VAL A 8 20.43 16.00 0.55
C VAL A 8 21.60 15.84 1.53
N VAL A 9 21.59 16.55 2.66
CA VAL A 9 22.61 16.36 3.71
C VAL A 9 22.60 14.90 4.19
N ALA A 10 21.43 14.34 4.50
CA ALA A 10 21.32 12.95 4.94
C ALA A 10 21.88 11.95 3.90
N LEU A 11 21.63 12.18 2.61
CA LEU A 11 22.19 11.35 1.52
C LEU A 11 23.72 11.47 1.39
N ARG A 12 24.27 12.67 1.62
CA ARG A 12 25.71 12.92 1.54
C ARG A 12 26.45 12.29 2.72
N GLU A 13 25.93 12.46 3.93
CA GLU A 13 26.54 11.95 5.16
C GLU A 13 26.53 10.41 5.21
N THR A 14 25.45 9.78 4.75
CA THR A 14 25.32 8.32 4.77
C THR A 14 25.90 7.62 3.55
N GLY A 15 26.03 8.33 2.42
CA GLY A 15 26.36 7.73 1.13
C GLY A 15 25.25 6.85 0.55
N TYR A 16 24.05 6.84 1.15
CA TYR A 16 22.93 6.00 0.71
C TYR A 16 22.27 6.55 -0.57
N GLY A 17 21.38 5.75 -1.15
CA GLY A 17 20.77 6.04 -2.46
C GLY A 17 19.39 6.67 -2.40
N LEU A 18 18.70 6.58 -1.26
CA LEU A 18 17.39 7.20 -1.04
C LEU A 18 17.26 7.66 0.41
N ALA A 19 16.76 8.88 0.60
CA ALA A 19 16.32 9.43 1.87
C ALA A 19 14.81 9.56 1.86
N TYR A 20 14.14 9.20 2.95
CA TYR A 20 12.70 9.39 3.12
C TYR A 20 12.39 10.06 4.46
N CYS A 21 11.30 10.81 4.52
CA CYS A 21 10.90 11.56 5.72
C CYS A 21 9.42 11.41 6.05
N GLY A 22 9.03 12.06 7.15
CA GLY A 22 7.64 12.23 7.50
C GLY A 22 6.92 13.25 6.64
N TRP A 23 5.60 13.14 6.60
CA TRP A 23 4.73 13.96 5.78
C TRP A 23 3.40 14.27 6.48
N LYS A 24 2.68 15.29 6.01
CA LYS A 24 1.36 15.69 6.52
C LYS A 24 0.41 16.00 5.36
N ASN A 25 -0.83 15.51 5.44
CA ASN A 25 -1.90 16.01 4.57
C ASN A 25 -2.47 17.31 5.16
N GLU A 26 -2.45 18.37 4.38
CA GLU A 26 -3.17 19.61 4.69
C GLU A 26 -4.57 19.55 4.10
N GLY A 27 -5.56 20.04 4.85
CA GLY A 27 -6.96 20.10 4.39
C GLY A 27 -7.79 18.83 4.62
N LEU A 28 -7.23 17.80 5.27
CA LEU A 28 -8.00 16.63 5.71
C LEU A 28 -8.25 16.65 7.21
N ALA A 29 -9.45 16.25 7.63
CA ALA A 29 -9.81 16.12 9.04
C ALA A 29 -9.43 14.74 9.63
N GLY A 30 -9.35 14.68 10.96
CA GLY A 30 -9.10 13.46 11.72
C GLY A 30 -7.70 12.86 11.49
N PRO A 31 -7.52 11.54 11.73
CA PRO A 31 -6.22 10.88 11.65
C PRO A 31 -5.52 10.99 10.28
N ARG A 32 -6.26 11.34 9.22
CA ARG A 32 -5.69 11.53 7.87
C ARG A 32 -4.92 12.85 7.71
N GLY A 33 -5.22 13.86 8.53
CA GLY A 33 -4.52 15.14 8.55
C GLY A 33 -3.38 15.21 9.58
N GLU A 34 -3.24 14.17 10.40
CA GLU A 34 -2.17 14.09 11.39
C GLU A 34 -0.81 13.88 10.71
N PRO A 35 0.27 14.48 11.23
CA PRO A 35 1.60 14.22 10.73
C PRO A 35 2.00 12.76 10.93
N PHE A 36 2.62 12.16 9.92
CA PHE A 36 3.10 10.78 9.97
C PHE A 36 4.59 10.72 9.68
N VAL A 37 5.36 10.03 10.55
CA VAL A 37 6.77 9.71 10.30
C VAL A 37 6.87 8.20 10.06
N PRO A 38 7.27 7.74 8.85
CA PRO A 38 7.44 6.32 8.58
C PRO A 38 8.46 5.68 9.52
N PRO A 39 8.36 4.36 9.78
CA PRO A 39 9.34 3.65 10.61
C PRO A 39 10.73 3.57 9.94
N GLU A 40 11.73 3.08 10.66
CA GLU A 40 13.00 2.65 10.05
C GLU A 40 12.76 1.39 9.22
N TYR A 41 13.20 1.43 7.96
CA TYR A 41 13.06 0.33 7.02
C TYR A 41 14.39 -0.35 6.70
N GLU A 42 15.52 0.35 6.84
CA GLU A 42 16.83 -0.23 6.54
C GLU A 42 17.20 -1.27 7.62
N GLY A 43 17.31 -2.52 7.19
CA GLY A 43 17.57 -3.66 8.05
C GLY A 43 17.28 -5.01 7.37
N PRO A 44 17.40 -6.14 8.08
CA PRO A 44 17.26 -7.48 7.50
C PRO A 44 15.91 -7.76 6.83
N HIS A 45 14.86 -7.03 7.25
CA HIS A 45 13.50 -7.19 6.74
C HIS A 45 13.06 -6.06 5.80
N LYS A 46 13.99 -5.21 5.33
CA LYS A 46 13.70 -4.06 4.46
C LYS A 46 12.72 -4.39 3.35
N MET A 47 13.06 -5.38 2.53
CA MET A 47 12.24 -5.74 1.37
C MET A 47 10.88 -6.32 1.76
N ALA A 48 10.77 -7.01 2.89
CA ALA A 48 9.48 -7.51 3.36
C ALA A 48 8.55 -6.34 3.74
N LEU A 49 9.09 -5.36 4.49
CA LEU A 49 8.36 -4.19 4.97
C LEU A 49 7.97 -3.25 3.83
N LEU A 50 8.88 -3.00 2.89
CA LEU A 50 8.61 -2.16 1.72
C LEU A 50 7.60 -2.82 0.79
N LEU A 51 7.74 -4.13 0.53
CA LEU A 51 6.79 -4.87 -0.29
C LEU A 51 5.39 -4.87 0.32
N GLU A 52 5.26 -4.88 1.65
CA GLU A 52 3.96 -4.73 2.31
C GLU A 52 3.35 -3.36 2.02
N ASN A 53 4.08 -2.29 2.35
CA ASN A 53 3.69 -0.92 2.00
C ASN A 53 4.86 0.05 2.23
N ALA A 54 5.38 0.69 1.17
CA ALA A 54 6.27 1.85 1.30
C ALA A 54 5.42 3.06 1.69
N ARG A 55 5.53 3.52 2.95
CA ARG A 55 4.56 4.47 3.55
C ARG A 55 4.91 5.95 3.38
N TRP A 56 5.68 6.30 2.37
CA TRP A 56 5.98 7.70 2.04
C TRP A 56 5.45 8.05 0.65
N PRO A 57 4.80 9.23 0.48
CA PRO A 57 4.42 9.73 -0.83
C PRO A 57 5.65 10.21 -1.60
N ILE A 58 5.48 10.41 -2.91
CA ILE A 58 6.56 10.83 -3.81
C ILE A 58 7.34 12.07 -3.35
N HIS A 59 6.66 13.05 -2.76
CA HIS A 59 7.24 14.31 -2.30
C HIS A 59 7.88 14.23 -0.91
N ALA A 60 7.89 13.05 -0.27
CA ALA A 60 8.52 12.79 1.02
C ALA A 60 9.81 11.95 0.89
N ALA A 61 10.37 11.84 -0.32
CA ALA A 61 11.61 11.13 -0.58
C ALA A 61 12.50 11.90 -1.57
N VAL A 62 13.81 11.70 -1.44
CA VAL A 62 14.82 12.12 -2.41
C VAL A 62 15.69 10.92 -2.72
N ALA A 63 15.84 10.59 -4.00
CA ALA A 63 16.65 9.48 -4.47
C ALA A 63 17.74 9.98 -5.43
N ARG A 64 18.83 9.23 -5.54
CA ARG A 64 19.87 9.55 -6.53
C ARG A 64 19.36 9.26 -7.94
N THR A 65 19.64 10.18 -8.86
CA THR A 65 19.12 10.15 -10.23
C THR A 65 19.56 8.90 -11.00
N ASP A 66 20.80 8.47 -10.83
CA ASP A 66 21.35 7.25 -11.43
C ASP A 66 20.58 6.00 -10.99
N LEU A 67 20.20 5.91 -9.72
CA LEU A 67 19.39 4.78 -9.21
C LEU A 67 17.97 4.80 -9.75
N VAL A 68 17.34 5.97 -9.87
CA VAL A 68 16.00 6.10 -10.49
C VAL A 68 16.04 5.66 -11.95
N ARG A 69 17.08 6.05 -12.69
CA ARG A 69 17.29 5.62 -14.08
C ARG A 69 17.57 4.12 -14.18
N ALA A 70 18.39 3.57 -13.30
CA ALA A 70 18.68 2.14 -13.24
C ALA A 70 17.46 1.29 -12.83
N ALA A 71 16.49 1.89 -12.15
CA ALA A 71 15.19 1.29 -11.84
C ALA A 71 14.19 1.35 -13.00
N GLY A 72 14.51 2.05 -14.11
CA GLY A 72 13.63 2.20 -15.27
C GLY A 72 12.64 3.36 -15.18
N GLY A 73 12.64 4.15 -14.11
CA GLY A 73 11.69 5.24 -13.89
C GLY A 73 10.27 4.74 -13.55
N PHE A 74 9.26 5.55 -13.86
CA PHE A 74 7.86 5.18 -13.65
C PHE A 74 7.37 4.25 -14.77
N GLU A 75 6.70 3.17 -14.39
CA GLU A 75 6.02 2.28 -15.33
C GLU A 75 4.76 2.97 -15.88
N GLN A 76 4.76 3.27 -17.17
CA GLN A 76 3.70 4.06 -17.80
C GLN A 76 2.40 3.29 -18.02
N ASP A 77 2.43 1.96 -17.93
CA ASP A 77 1.26 1.09 -18.05
C ASP A 77 0.60 0.77 -16.69
N LEU A 78 1.10 1.36 -15.60
CA LEU A 78 0.44 1.35 -14.29
C LEU A 78 -0.28 2.68 -14.08
N ASP A 79 -1.61 2.66 -14.17
CA ASP A 79 -2.44 3.84 -13.88
C ASP A 79 -2.37 4.30 -12.41
N LEU A 80 -1.99 3.38 -11.51
CA LEU A 80 -1.88 3.61 -10.06
C LEU A 80 -0.74 2.77 -9.48
N GLY A 81 0.00 3.32 -8.53
CA GLY A 81 1.04 2.58 -7.79
C GLY A 81 2.37 2.46 -8.54
N GLU A 82 2.55 3.28 -9.56
CA GLU A 82 3.80 3.49 -10.28
C GLU A 82 4.92 4.00 -9.36
N ASP A 83 4.58 4.86 -8.40
CA ASP A 83 5.51 5.36 -7.38
C ASP A 83 5.94 4.25 -6.41
N PHE A 84 4.99 3.43 -5.97
CA PHE A 84 5.24 2.28 -5.13
C PHE A 84 6.18 1.29 -5.81
N LEU A 85 5.96 0.94 -7.08
CA LEU A 85 6.86 0.06 -7.82
C LEU A 85 8.25 0.68 -7.99
N LEU A 86 8.34 1.96 -8.34
CA LEU A 86 9.62 2.67 -8.43
C LEU A 86 10.39 2.57 -7.11
N TRP A 87 9.73 2.78 -5.96
CA TRP A 87 10.38 2.67 -4.66
C TRP A 87 10.86 1.26 -4.33
N LEU A 88 10.13 0.21 -4.72
CA LEU A 88 10.61 -1.16 -4.57
C LEU A 88 11.88 -1.40 -5.39
N GLU A 89 11.87 -0.97 -6.65
CA GLU A 89 13.00 -1.12 -7.57
C GLU A 89 14.24 -0.37 -7.06
N VAL A 90 14.09 0.90 -6.65
CA VAL A 90 15.21 1.68 -6.09
C VAL A 90 15.72 1.04 -4.79
N CYS A 91 14.84 0.76 -3.82
CA CYS A 91 15.26 0.25 -2.51
C CYS A 91 15.86 -1.16 -2.55
N ALA A 92 15.61 -1.94 -3.60
CA ALA A 92 16.25 -3.23 -3.83
C ALA A 92 17.75 -3.11 -4.14
N ARG A 93 18.19 -1.96 -4.69
CA ARG A 93 19.54 -1.73 -5.22
C ARG A 93 20.43 -0.92 -4.28
N THR A 94 19.85 -0.30 -3.25
CA THR A 94 20.59 0.61 -2.35
C THR A 94 20.15 0.48 -0.90
N ARG A 95 21.00 0.97 0.00
CA ARG A 95 20.60 1.37 1.35
C ARG A 95 19.76 2.65 1.31
N ILE A 96 18.88 2.80 2.29
CA ILE A 96 18.00 3.95 2.46
C ILE A 96 18.15 4.56 3.86
N VAL A 97 17.98 5.88 3.97
CA VAL A 97 18.11 6.62 5.24
C VAL A 97 16.78 7.26 5.63
N ARG A 98 16.39 7.04 6.88
CA ARG A 98 15.24 7.72 7.49
C ARG A 98 15.63 9.10 8.01
N VAL A 99 14.87 10.11 7.62
CA VAL A 99 14.87 11.43 8.27
C VAL A 99 13.64 11.52 9.17
N PRO A 100 13.76 11.41 10.50
CA PRO A 100 12.63 11.25 11.42
C PRO A 100 11.92 12.59 11.71
N ARG A 101 11.59 13.34 10.66
CA ARG A 101 11.00 14.68 10.71
C ARG A 101 9.91 14.80 9.67
N VAL A 102 8.86 15.56 9.99
CA VAL A 102 7.81 15.91 9.04
C VAL A 102 8.31 17.10 8.22
N LEU A 103 8.66 16.84 6.96
CA LEU A 103 9.22 17.84 6.04
C LEU A 103 8.39 18.02 4.77
N ALA A 104 7.53 17.05 4.48
CA ALA A 104 6.69 17.00 3.29
C ALA A 104 5.23 17.36 3.61
N HIS A 105 4.64 18.24 2.82
CA HIS A 105 3.26 18.70 3.01
C HIS A 105 2.48 18.53 1.72
N TYR A 106 1.35 17.83 1.78
CA TYR A 106 0.49 17.59 0.64
C TYR A 106 -0.89 18.22 0.86
N ARG A 107 -1.26 19.14 -0.03
CA ARG A 107 -2.53 19.87 0.10
C ARG A 107 -3.65 19.14 -0.64
N HIS A 108 -4.71 18.81 0.09
CA HIS A 108 -5.95 18.29 -0.48
C HIS A 108 -6.93 19.44 -0.70
N HIS A 109 -7.38 19.58 -1.94
CA HIS A 109 -8.44 20.53 -2.31
C HIS A 109 -9.76 19.75 -2.42
N ARG A 110 -10.59 19.81 -1.35
CA ARG A 110 -11.87 19.09 -1.14
C ARG A 110 -11.75 17.63 -0.70
N ASP A 111 -12.81 17.11 -0.08
CA ASP A 111 -12.94 15.76 0.50
C ASP A 111 -12.68 14.66 -0.54
N GLY A 112 -11.40 14.36 -0.76
CA GLY A 112 -10.97 13.29 -1.62
C GLY A 112 -11.51 11.97 -1.13
N HIS A 113 -12.55 11.47 -1.81
CA HIS A 113 -13.02 10.09 -1.69
C HIS A 113 -11.82 9.15 -1.81
N LEU A 114 -11.81 8.14 -0.94
CA LEU A 114 -10.67 7.29 -0.61
C LEU A 114 -10.12 6.51 -1.83
N ALA A 115 -9.26 7.14 -2.63
CA ALA A 115 -8.57 6.49 -3.73
C ALA A 115 -7.83 5.21 -3.26
N SER A 116 -7.23 5.25 -2.06
CA SER A 116 -6.45 4.13 -1.51
C SER A 116 -7.27 2.97 -0.91
N ALA A 117 -8.56 3.15 -0.63
CA ALA A 117 -9.44 2.05 -0.21
C ALA A 117 -10.16 1.39 -1.38
N SER A 118 -10.12 2.02 -2.55
CA SER A 118 -10.79 1.55 -3.76
C SER A 118 -10.20 0.24 -4.28
N ALA A 119 -11.03 -0.59 -4.90
CA ALA A 119 -10.56 -1.80 -5.56
C ALA A 119 -9.50 -1.54 -6.66
N PRO A 120 -9.62 -0.51 -7.53
CA PRO A 120 -8.57 -0.18 -8.49
C PRO A 120 -7.19 -0.02 -7.84
N TRP A 121 -7.06 0.80 -6.80
CA TRP A 121 -5.77 1.01 -6.13
C TRP A 121 -5.21 -0.29 -5.54
N ALA A 122 -6.02 -1.06 -4.82
CA ALA A 122 -5.56 -2.30 -4.20
C ALA A 122 -5.16 -3.37 -5.22
N LEU A 123 -5.81 -3.41 -6.39
CA LEU A 123 -5.45 -4.30 -7.48
C LEU A 123 -4.18 -3.85 -8.21
N SER A 124 -3.97 -2.55 -8.41
CA SER A 124 -2.73 -2.03 -8.98
C SER A 124 -1.54 -2.22 -8.03
N HIS A 125 -1.73 -2.02 -6.71
CA HIS A 125 -0.73 -2.34 -5.69
C HIS A 125 -0.31 -3.81 -5.75
N LEU A 126 -1.29 -4.72 -5.85
CA LEU A 126 -1.05 -6.16 -6.04
C LEU A 126 -0.26 -6.44 -7.32
N GLU A 127 -0.57 -5.77 -8.43
CA GLU A 127 0.16 -5.96 -9.69
C GLU A 127 1.59 -5.44 -9.61
N ALA A 128 1.81 -4.27 -9.01
CA ALA A 128 3.15 -3.73 -8.73
C ALA A 128 4.00 -4.71 -7.90
N GLN A 129 3.45 -5.25 -6.81
CA GLN A 129 4.13 -6.29 -6.01
C GLN A 129 4.50 -7.51 -6.85
N ARG A 130 3.59 -7.97 -7.72
CA ARG A 130 3.81 -9.16 -8.57
C ARG A 130 4.86 -8.89 -9.65
N ARG A 131 4.83 -7.72 -10.29
CA ARG A 131 5.84 -7.29 -11.26
C ARG A 131 7.22 -7.29 -10.63
N PHE A 132 7.35 -6.63 -9.49
CA PHE A 132 8.60 -6.60 -8.73
C PHE A 132 9.11 -8.00 -8.41
N LEU A 133 8.26 -8.88 -7.86
CA LEU A 133 8.65 -10.26 -7.52
C LEU A 133 8.95 -11.17 -8.73
N ARG A 134 8.41 -10.85 -9.91
CA ARG A 134 8.77 -11.53 -11.17
C ARG A 134 10.16 -11.10 -11.64
N ARG A 135 10.50 -9.81 -11.50
CA ARG A 135 11.79 -9.22 -11.88
C ARG A 135 12.92 -9.57 -10.90
N HIS A 136 12.57 -9.80 -9.64
CA HIS A 136 13.50 -10.07 -8.54
C HIS A 136 13.26 -11.46 -7.90
N PRO A 137 13.51 -12.56 -8.64
CA PRO A 137 13.34 -13.90 -8.09
C PRO A 137 14.21 -14.13 -6.84
N GLU A 138 15.40 -13.53 -6.75
CA GLU A 138 16.29 -13.62 -5.60
C GLU A 138 15.65 -13.05 -4.31
N ILE A 139 14.88 -11.97 -4.43
CA ILE A 139 14.16 -11.38 -3.29
C ILE A 139 12.98 -12.27 -2.90
N ARG A 140 12.22 -12.75 -3.89
CA ARG A 140 11.12 -13.68 -3.68
C ARG A 140 11.59 -14.94 -2.95
N ASP A 141 12.72 -15.49 -3.36
CA ASP A 141 13.23 -16.75 -2.84
C ASP A 141 13.79 -16.56 -1.42
N ARG A 142 14.51 -15.47 -1.16
CA ARG A 142 14.98 -15.09 0.20
C ARG A 142 13.83 -14.85 1.18
N LEU A 143 12.72 -14.24 0.74
CA LEU A 143 11.53 -14.05 1.58
C LEU A 143 10.80 -15.38 1.82
N GLY A 144 10.83 -16.28 0.85
CA GLY A 144 10.15 -17.56 0.89
C GLY A 144 8.65 -17.44 0.54
N ARG A 145 8.12 -18.53 -0.03
CA ARG A 145 6.75 -18.59 -0.58
C ARG A 145 5.67 -18.20 0.42
N ARG A 146 5.80 -18.62 1.69
CA ARG A 146 4.83 -18.32 2.75
C ARG A 146 4.80 -16.84 3.10
N ALA A 147 5.96 -16.19 3.22
CA ALA A 147 6.04 -14.78 3.56
C ALA A 147 5.54 -13.92 2.39
N VAL A 148 5.97 -14.21 1.16
CA VAL A 148 5.50 -13.53 -0.05
C VAL A 148 3.96 -13.59 -0.15
N ARG A 149 3.38 -14.79 0.01
CA ARG A 149 1.92 -14.98 -0.03
C ARG A 149 1.22 -14.17 1.07
N ARG A 150 1.79 -14.13 2.29
CA ARG A 150 1.25 -13.35 3.41
C ARG A 150 1.29 -11.85 3.14
N ILE A 151 2.41 -11.33 2.63
CA ILE A 151 2.61 -9.90 2.37
C ILE A 151 1.66 -9.44 1.26
N VAL A 152 1.69 -10.12 0.12
CA VAL A 152 0.96 -9.73 -1.10
C VAL A 152 -0.55 -9.80 -0.89
N TYR A 153 -1.06 -10.91 -0.36
CA TYR A 153 -2.51 -11.08 -0.17
C TYR A 153 -3.02 -10.57 1.19
N GLY A 154 -2.13 -10.33 2.16
CA GLY A 154 -2.48 -9.78 3.46
C GLY A 154 -3.02 -8.35 3.35
N GLU A 155 -2.33 -7.49 2.61
CA GLU A 155 -2.78 -6.12 2.36
C GLU A 155 -4.08 -6.10 1.54
N LEU A 156 -4.16 -6.91 0.48
CA LEU A 156 -5.37 -7.06 -0.33
C LEU A 156 -6.58 -7.47 0.53
N ARG A 157 -6.39 -8.43 1.45
CA ARG A 157 -7.41 -8.84 2.41
C ARG A 157 -7.80 -7.71 3.35
N ARG A 158 -6.83 -6.99 3.92
CA ARG A 158 -7.10 -5.84 4.80
C ARG A 158 -7.97 -4.80 4.08
N ARG A 159 -7.63 -4.44 2.84
CA ARG A 159 -8.39 -3.48 2.02
C ARG A 159 -9.79 -3.99 1.69
N ALA A 160 -9.94 -5.28 1.35
CA ALA A 160 -11.24 -5.89 1.11
C ALA A 160 -12.18 -5.76 2.32
N TYR A 161 -11.64 -5.95 3.53
CA TYR A 161 -12.40 -5.78 4.76
C TYR A 161 -12.71 -4.32 5.10
N VAL A 162 -11.77 -3.39 4.86
CA VAL A 162 -12.04 -1.95 5.00
C VAL A 162 -13.19 -1.53 4.08
N ALA A 163 -13.17 -1.94 2.81
CA ALA A 163 -14.26 -1.67 1.88
C ALA A 163 -15.59 -2.32 2.33
N TYR A 164 -15.53 -3.58 2.78
CA TYR A 164 -16.72 -4.29 3.25
C TYR A 164 -17.40 -3.60 4.43
N TRP A 165 -16.63 -3.24 5.46
CA TRP A 165 -17.17 -2.55 6.64
C TRP A 165 -17.56 -1.11 6.35
N GLY A 166 -16.84 -0.45 5.44
CA GLY A 166 -17.18 0.87 4.91
C GLY A 166 -18.36 0.88 3.92
N ARG A 167 -19.03 -0.27 3.71
CA ARG A 167 -20.18 -0.45 2.81
C ARG A 167 -19.90 -0.19 1.32
N ASP A 168 -18.63 -0.12 0.93
CA ASP A 168 -18.22 -0.20 -0.48
C ASP A 168 -18.18 -1.68 -0.90
N LEU A 169 -19.38 -2.23 -1.11
CA LEU A 169 -19.55 -3.62 -1.49
C LEU A 169 -19.00 -3.91 -2.90
N CYS A 170 -19.01 -2.92 -3.80
CA CYS A 170 -18.43 -3.08 -5.13
C CYS A 170 -16.92 -3.37 -5.03
N SER A 171 -16.17 -2.54 -4.30
CA SER A 171 -14.74 -2.79 -4.09
C SER A 171 -14.50 -4.06 -3.29
N ALA A 172 -15.24 -4.28 -2.20
CA ALA A 172 -15.09 -5.46 -1.36
C ALA A 172 -15.26 -6.76 -2.17
N ARG A 173 -16.29 -6.84 -3.02
CA ARG A 173 -16.58 -8.01 -3.87
C ARG A 173 -15.46 -8.28 -4.86
N ARG A 174 -14.96 -7.23 -5.54
CA ARG A 174 -13.84 -7.36 -6.49
C ARG A 174 -12.59 -7.92 -5.80
N LEU A 175 -12.26 -7.41 -4.62
CA LEU A 175 -11.08 -7.84 -3.86
C LEU A 175 -11.25 -9.25 -3.27
N PHE A 176 -12.43 -9.59 -2.75
CA PHE A 176 -12.74 -10.94 -2.25
C PHE A 176 -12.67 -12.00 -3.35
N ARG A 177 -13.18 -11.72 -4.55
CA ARG A 177 -13.03 -12.63 -5.70
C ARG A 177 -11.57 -12.88 -6.05
N ARG A 178 -10.73 -11.85 -6.00
CA ARG A 178 -9.29 -11.99 -6.25
C ARG A 178 -8.60 -12.84 -5.18
N LEU A 179 -9.01 -12.71 -3.91
CA LEU A 179 -8.50 -13.52 -2.80
C LEU A 179 -8.96 -14.99 -2.89
N LEU A 180 -10.21 -15.23 -3.27
CA LEU A 180 -10.77 -16.56 -3.54
C LEU A 180 -10.03 -17.25 -4.68
N ALA A 181 -9.85 -16.57 -5.82
CA ALA A 181 -9.09 -17.09 -6.96
C ALA A 181 -7.62 -17.40 -6.61
N ALA A 182 -7.04 -16.64 -5.68
CA ALA A 182 -5.69 -16.90 -5.18
C ALA A 182 -5.63 -18.04 -4.13
N GLY A 183 -6.76 -18.51 -3.61
CA GLY A 183 -6.85 -19.45 -2.48
C GLY A 183 -6.33 -18.87 -1.16
N TYR A 184 -6.34 -17.55 -0.98
CA TYR A 184 -5.87 -16.90 0.25
C TYR A 184 -7.03 -16.68 1.21
N LEU A 185 -7.38 -17.72 1.97
CA LEU A 185 -8.57 -17.80 2.80
C LEU A 185 -8.22 -18.22 4.23
N ARG A 186 -8.86 -17.60 5.22
CA ARG A 186 -8.93 -18.12 6.61
C ARG A 186 -10.33 -18.69 6.85
N ARG A 187 -10.47 -19.65 7.79
CA ARG A 187 -11.77 -20.28 8.10
C ARG A 187 -12.88 -19.25 8.36
N GLY A 188 -12.57 -18.17 9.09
CA GLY A 188 -13.51 -17.08 9.38
C GLY A 188 -13.80 -16.11 8.22
N ASP A 189 -13.05 -16.18 7.12
CA ASP A 189 -13.25 -15.31 5.96
C ASP A 189 -14.38 -15.79 5.05
N LEU A 190 -14.64 -17.10 5.01
CA LEU A 190 -15.58 -17.71 4.07
C LEU A 190 -17.00 -17.13 4.16
N ARG A 191 -17.48 -16.88 5.38
CA ARG A 191 -18.82 -16.29 5.62
C ARG A 191 -19.01 -14.94 4.91
N ARG A 192 -17.93 -14.18 4.71
CA ARG A 192 -17.95 -12.83 4.12
C ARG A 192 -17.48 -12.82 2.67
N MET A 193 -16.58 -13.73 2.32
CA MET A 193 -16.05 -13.82 0.95
C MET A 193 -16.99 -14.57 0.00
N LEU A 194 -17.62 -15.67 0.43
CA LEU A 194 -18.47 -16.48 -0.46
C LEU A 194 -19.67 -15.69 -1.02
N PRO A 195 -20.37 -14.84 -0.25
CA PRO A 195 -21.42 -13.98 -0.80
C PRO A 195 -20.95 -13.03 -1.91
N ALA A 196 -19.64 -12.75 -2.03
CA ALA A 196 -19.12 -11.97 -3.13
C ALA A 196 -19.24 -12.66 -4.51
N LEU A 197 -19.46 -13.98 -4.53
CA LEU A 197 -19.70 -14.75 -5.75
C LEU A 197 -21.15 -14.64 -6.25
N LEU A 198 -22.09 -14.33 -5.36
CA LEU A 198 -23.51 -14.15 -5.71
C LEU A 198 -23.72 -12.85 -6.52
N PRO A 199 -24.84 -12.71 -7.24
CA PRO A 199 -25.25 -11.43 -7.83
C PRO A 199 -25.24 -10.31 -6.78
N GLU A 200 -24.89 -9.10 -7.20
CA GLU A 200 -24.69 -7.98 -6.26
C GLU A 200 -25.94 -7.64 -5.43
N PRO A 201 -27.16 -7.58 -6.00
CA PRO A 201 -28.36 -7.30 -5.23
C PRO A 201 -28.60 -8.30 -4.10
N VAL A 202 -28.30 -9.59 -4.34
CA VAL A 202 -28.45 -10.66 -3.35
C VAL A 202 -27.44 -10.46 -2.21
N HIS A 203 -26.19 -10.13 -2.54
CA HIS A 203 -25.17 -9.86 -1.52
C HIS A 203 -25.52 -8.63 -0.67
N GLN A 204 -25.99 -7.55 -1.30
CA GLN A 204 -26.45 -6.35 -0.61
C GLN A 204 -27.60 -6.66 0.36
N TRP A 205 -28.59 -7.45 -0.09
CA TRP A 205 -29.71 -7.88 0.75
C TRP A 205 -29.24 -8.72 1.96
N MET A 206 -28.34 -9.68 1.76
CA MET A 206 -27.77 -10.49 2.85
C MET A 206 -27.07 -9.65 3.91
N VAL A 207 -26.30 -8.65 3.47
CA VAL A 207 -25.62 -7.71 4.38
C VAL A 207 -26.64 -6.87 5.14
N GLY A 208 -27.66 -6.32 4.46
CA GLY A 208 -28.71 -5.54 5.09
C GLY A 208 -29.55 -6.33 6.12
N MET A 209 -29.83 -7.60 5.88
CA MET A 209 -30.48 -8.47 6.86
C MET A 209 -29.62 -8.70 8.11
N ALA A 210 -28.31 -8.90 7.93
CA ALA A 210 -27.39 -9.10 9.05
C ALA A 210 -27.33 -7.85 9.93
N ASP A 211 -27.35 -6.66 9.33
CA ASP A 211 -27.39 -5.39 10.05
C ASP A 211 -28.70 -5.23 10.85
N ARG A 212 -29.85 -5.57 10.26
CA ARG A 212 -31.15 -5.54 10.96
C ARG A 212 -31.21 -6.49 12.14
N ARG A 213 -30.61 -7.69 12.03
CA ARG A 213 -30.55 -8.66 13.14
C ARG A 213 -29.61 -8.20 14.25
N GLY A 214 -28.51 -7.52 13.91
CA GLY A 214 -27.60 -6.92 14.90
C GLY A 214 -28.21 -5.74 15.65
N ALA A 215 -29.03 -4.92 14.97
CA ALA A 215 -29.71 -3.76 15.57
C ALA A 215 -30.89 -4.13 16.49
N VAL A 216 -31.48 -5.31 16.32
CA VAL A 216 -32.58 -5.83 17.19
C VAL A 216 -32.03 -6.53 18.45
N SER A 217 -30.71 -6.68 18.55
CA SER A 217 -30.02 -7.36 19.66
C SER A 217 -29.27 -6.41 20.61
N ALA A 218 -29.47 -5.10 20.48
CA ALA A 218 -28.87 -4.03 21.27
C ALA A 218 -29.97 -3.17 21.89
#